data_AF-A0A8J7G697-F1
#
_entry.id   AF-A0A8J7G697-F1
#
_cell.length_a   1.000
_cell.length_b   1.000
_cell.length_c   1.000
_cell.angle_alpha   90.00
_cell.angle_beta   90.00
_cell.angle_gamma   90.00
#
_symmetry.space_group_name_H-M   'P 1'
#
loop_
_entity.id
_entity.type
_entity.pdbx_description
1 polymer ?
#
loop_
_entity_poly.entity_id
_entity_poly.type
_entity_poly.pdbx_seq_one_letter_code
_entity_poly.pdbx_strand_id
1 'polypeptide(L)'
;MIKQFLALSLVAGLFITSCGKKEGESTEAIQTEQTTQEITPFTADMAETAVLYEVNVRQFSPEGTFAAVTKEIPNIKKLGVKILWLMPVHPIGVENRKEGLGSYYSISDYRGINPEFGTPEDFKALIAEAHKNGMYVIMDWVANHTAWDHPWVKQHPDWYETDKDGKMISPYDWTDVVALNYDNQEMRKAMVADMKYWLDDFKIDGFRCDMAHEVPTEFWDWAKPQLANGREIFMLGETENTDLLAKNSFDAAYGWELHHIMNDIANGKKNVSSIDVYMDSIAKKWQPDDFKLLFTSNHDENSWAGTEYERMGDAVETFAALTYALPSVPLIYNGQEEDFNRRLKFFVKDSIDRNPNAKMRGVYEKLGELKVTNEAFNGGKKAATYERLKTSDDLSILAFKRKKNNAEAYFVGNFTKATKEVEIPVTGTFKNFMNGEEVILDGKSKIKFQPWQYYILVQK
;
A
#
# COMPACT_ATOMS: atom_id res chain seq x y z
N MET A 1 72.96 2.28 75.40
CA MET A 1 72.78 0.81 75.43
C MET A 1 71.95 0.45 74.19
N ILE A 2 72.56 0.06 73.09
CA ILE A 2 72.89 -1.33 72.70
C ILE A 2 71.65 -2.24 72.68
N LYS A 3 71.09 -2.49 71.47
CA LYS A 3 70.94 -3.81 70.79
C LYS A 3 70.24 -3.61 69.43
N GLN A 4 70.91 -3.95 68.32
CA GLN A 4 70.67 -5.11 67.42
C GLN A 4 69.45 -4.94 66.47
N PHE A 5 69.67 -4.76 65.15
CA PHE A 5 69.76 -5.82 64.09
C PHE A 5 68.41 -6.56 63.91
N LEU A 6 67.75 -6.59 62.74
CA LEU A 6 68.24 -6.99 61.39
C LEU A 6 67.47 -6.28 60.22
N ALA A 7 67.76 -6.62 58.96
CA ALA A 7 67.08 -6.09 57.76
C ALA A 7 66.92 -7.14 56.64
N LEU A 8 65.87 -7.00 55.79
CA LEU A 8 65.73 -7.36 54.36
C LEU A 8 64.28 -6.97 53.91
N SER A 9 64.08 -6.12 52.88
CA SER A 9 63.68 -6.46 51.48
C SER A 9 62.39 -7.30 51.34
N LEU A 10 61.43 -7.09 50.43
CA LEU A 10 61.14 -6.10 49.34
C LEU A 10 59.62 -6.27 49.02
N VAL A 11 58.84 -5.48 48.26
CA VAL A 11 59.02 -4.40 47.26
C VAL A 11 58.05 -3.24 47.62
N ALA A 12 57.74 -2.29 46.71
CA ALA A 12 56.84 -1.15 46.93
C ALA A 12 55.66 -1.07 45.93
N GLY A 13 54.57 -0.41 46.35
CA GLY A 13 53.45 0.04 45.52
C GLY A 13 52.63 1.06 46.31
N LEU A 14 52.55 2.31 45.84
CA LEU A 14 51.98 3.41 46.64
C LEU A 14 50.45 3.44 46.57
N PHE A 15 49.82 3.54 47.75
CA PHE A 15 48.54 4.23 47.93
C PHE A 15 48.75 5.36 48.93
N ILE A 16 48.47 6.60 48.52
CA ILE A 16 48.40 7.76 49.41
C ILE A 16 47.00 8.36 49.25
N THR A 17 46.25 8.37 50.35
CA THR A 17 45.01 9.14 50.47
C THR A 17 45.34 10.58 50.83
N SER A 18 44.62 11.54 50.23
CA SER A 18 44.63 12.94 50.66
C SER A 18 43.23 13.52 50.48
N CYS A 19 42.78 14.32 51.45
CA CYS A 19 41.44 14.88 51.46
C CYS A 19 41.31 16.06 50.50
N GLY A 20 40.13 16.20 49.89
CA GLY A 20 39.68 17.40 49.20
C GLY A 20 38.16 17.37 49.07
N LYS A 21 37.48 18.46 49.44
CA LYS A 21 36.06 18.61 49.12
C LYS A 21 35.90 18.69 47.61
N LYS A 22 34.89 18.02 47.06
CA LYS A 22 34.27 18.38 45.78
C LYS A 22 32.82 18.76 46.04
N GLU A 23 32.31 19.69 45.24
CA GLU A 23 30.88 20.01 45.20
C GLU A 23 30.08 18.86 44.60
N GLY A 24 28.76 18.87 44.83
CA GLY A 24 27.87 17.84 44.29
C GLY A 24 27.72 18.01 42.78
N GLU A 25 28.26 17.07 42.00
CA GLU A 25 27.98 16.95 40.58
C GLU A 25 26.50 16.56 40.41
N SER A 26 25.66 17.54 40.09
CA SER A 26 24.27 17.32 39.70
C SER A 26 24.26 16.55 38.39
N THR A 27 23.82 15.29 38.43
CA THR A 27 23.58 14.50 37.23
C THR A 27 22.37 15.06 36.49
N GLU A 28 22.59 16.06 35.64
CA GLU A 28 21.62 16.47 34.64
C GLU A 28 21.35 15.26 33.72
N ALA A 29 20.18 14.65 33.92
CA ALA A 29 19.71 13.63 33.00
C ALA A 29 19.48 14.32 31.65
N ILE A 30 20.24 13.91 30.64
CA ILE A 30 20.04 14.38 29.27
C ILE A 30 18.70 13.82 28.80
N GLN A 31 17.64 14.58 29.05
CA GLN A 31 16.36 14.40 28.39
C GLN A 31 16.58 14.74 26.91
N THR A 32 16.83 13.70 26.11
CA THR A 32 16.64 13.79 24.67
C THR A 32 15.15 14.02 24.43
N GLU A 33 14.76 15.29 24.33
CA GLU A 33 13.44 15.66 23.82
C GLU A 33 13.30 15.05 22.42
N GLN A 34 12.61 13.92 22.33
CA GLN A 34 12.09 13.43 21.07
C GLN A 34 10.97 14.37 20.65
N THR A 35 11.33 15.48 20.02
CA THR A 35 10.41 16.24 19.18
C THR A 35 9.94 15.29 18.08
N THR A 36 8.81 14.63 18.31
CA THR A 36 8.04 13.94 17.27
C THR A 36 7.65 14.99 16.26
N GLN A 37 8.46 15.10 15.21
CA GLN A 37 8.22 16.01 14.10
C GLN A 37 6.99 15.48 13.38
N GLU A 38 5.82 16.02 13.72
CA GLU A 38 4.55 15.65 13.09
C GLU A 38 4.70 15.72 11.58
N ILE A 39 4.33 14.64 10.89
CA ILE A 39 4.36 14.63 9.43
C ILE A 39 3.40 15.72 8.93
N THR A 40 3.82 16.47 7.92
CA THR A 40 2.90 17.41 7.24
C THR A 40 1.67 16.63 6.79
N PRO A 41 0.43 17.11 7.02
CA PRO A 41 -0.76 16.41 6.55
C PRO A 41 -0.64 16.02 5.08
N PHE A 42 -1.12 14.83 4.74
CA PHE A 42 -1.13 14.34 3.36
C PHE A 42 -1.74 15.40 2.43
N THR A 43 -1.13 15.61 1.26
CA THR A 43 -1.70 16.46 0.19
C THR A 43 -1.77 15.69 -1.11
N ALA A 44 -2.74 16.01 -1.98
CA ALA A 44 -2.91 15.37 -3.28
C ALA A 44 -1.62 15.29 -4.15
N ASP A 45 -0.73 16.27 -4.04
CA ASP A 45 0.56 16.29 -4.77
C ASP A 45 1.54 15.21 -4.28
N MET A 46 1.39 14.71 -3.05
CA MET A 46 2.20 13.62 -2.53
C MET A 46 1.82 12.27 -3.16
N ALA A 47 0.60 12.14 -3.70
CA ALA A 47 0.18 10.97 -4.48
C ALA A 47 1.01 10.78 -5.76
N GLU A 48 1.57 11.86 -6.32
CA GLU A 48 2.35 11.80 -7.57
C GLU A 48 3.47 10.75 -7.52
N THR A 49 4.20 10.73 -6.41
CA THR A 49 5.38 9.89 -6.16
C THR A 49 5.07 8.85 -5.08
N ALA A 50 3.80 8.46 -4.95
CA ALA A 50 3.39 7.43 -4.01
C ALA A 50 3.54 6.03 -4.61
N VAL A 51 3.81 5.09 -3.71
CA VAL A 51 3.58 3.65 -3.84
C VAL A 51 2.76 3.26 -2.60
N LEU A 52 1.68 2.50 -2.78
CA LEU A 52 0.94 1.89 -1.68
C LEU A 52 1.55 0.54 -1.31
N TYR A 53 1.55 0.21 -0.02
CA TYR A 53 1.84 -1.13 0.49
C TYR A 53 0.70 -1.60 1.38
N GLU A 54 0.07 -2.72 1.01
CA GLU A 54 -1.07 -3.32 1.71
C GLU A 54 -0.58 -4.38 2.71
N VAL A 55 -0.95 -4.18 3.98
CA VAL A 55 -0.55 -5.03 5.11
C VAL A 55 -1.76 -5.83 5.60
N ASN A 56 -1.71 -7.14 5.38
CA ASN A 56 -2.50 -8.09 6.14
C ASN A 56 -1.78 -8.37 7.47
N VAL A 57 -2.12 -7.64 8.53
CA VAL A 57 -1.37 -7.69 9.80
C VAL A 57 -1.29 -9.12 10.36
N ARG A 58 -2.36 -9.93 10.23
CA ARG A 58 -2.37 -11.35 10.61
C ARG A 58 -1.30 -12.15 9.87
N GLN A 59 -1.19 -12.01 8.55
CA GLN A 59 -0.34 -12.85 7.72
C GLN A 59 1.07 -12.30 7.48
N PHE A 60 1.32 -11.01 7.72
CA PHE A 60 2.60 -10.31 7.47
C PHE A 60 3.86 -10.96 8.08
N SER A 61 3.69 -11.79 9.12
CA SER A 61 4.77 -12.47 9.84
C SER A 61 4.22 -13.62 10.70
N PRO A 62 5.07 -14.57 11.15
CA PRO A 62 4.68 -15.57 12.15
C PRO A 62 4.07 -14.96 13.41
N GLU A 63 4.57 -13.81 13.88
CA GLU A 63 3.97 -13.02 14.95
C GLU A 63 2.61 -12.44 14.52
N GLY A 64 2.58 -11.66 13.43
CA GLY A 64 1.35 -11.04 12.90
C GLY A 64 0.80 -9.90 13.76
N THR A 65 1.69 -9.04 14.27
CA THR A 65 1.36 -7.93 15.18
C THR A 65 1.83 -6.60 14.62
N PHE A 66 1.26 -5.48 15.08
CA PHE A 66 1.74 -4.14 14.74
C PHE A 66 3.22 -3.96 15.11
N ALA A 67 3.67 -4.54 16.22
CA ALA A 67 5.07 -4.53 16.64
C ALA A 67 6.01 -5.31 15.68
N ALA A 68 5.49 -6.24 14.88
CA ALA A 68 6.24 -6.89 13.80
C ALA A 68 6.27 -6.02 12.53
N VAL A 69 5.15 -5.39 12.16
CA VAL A 69 5.08 -4.42 11.04
C VAL A 69 6.01 -3.23 11.28
N THR A 70 5.98 -2.66 12.50
CA THR A 70 6.77 -1.50 12.93
C THR A 70 8.28 -1.69 12.69
N LYS A 71 8.79 -2.91 12.92
CA LYS A 71 10.22 -3.24 12.73
C LYS A 71 10.64 -3.24 11.25
N GLU A 72 9.72 -3.55 10.33
CA GLU A 72 9.98 -3.64 8.90
C GLU A 72 9.69 -2.32 8.16
N ILE A 73 9.09 -1.30 8.82
CA ILE A 73 8.86 0.04 8.25
C ILE A 73 10.10 0.64 7.54
N PRO A 74 11.32 0.61 8.10
CA PRO A 74 12.51 1.13 7.43
C PRO A 74 12.96 0.32 6.19
N ASN A 75 12.45 -0.90 6.02
CA ASN A 75 12.65 -1.74 4.85
C ASN A 75 11.52 -1.58 3.83
N ILE A 76 10.26 -1.49 4.26
CA ILE A 76 9.10 -1.13 3.41
C ILE A 76 9.35 0.19 2.68
N LYS A 77 9.94 1.19 3.37
CA LYS A 77 10.36 2.46 2.78
C LYS A 77 11.32 2.30 1.58
N LYS A 78 12.16 1.26 1.54
CA LYS A 78 13.09 1.01 0.42
C LYS A 78 12.37 0.62 -0.87
N LEU A 79 11.16 0.09 -0.76
CA LEU A 79 10.27 -0.21 -1.88
C LEU A 79 9.62 1.06 -2.49
N GLY A 80 10.07 2.26 -2.10
CA GLY A 80 9.50 3.54 -2.51
C GLY A 80 8.16 3.88 -1.84
N VAL A 81 7.77 3.11 -0.83
CA VAL A 81 6.45 3.20 -0.18
C VAL A 81 6.27 4.54 0.53
N LYS A 82 5.10 5.13 0.30
CA LYS A 82 4.68 6.42 0.86
C LYS A 82 3.32 6.35 1.57
N ILE A 83 2.50 5.36 1.24
CA ILE A 83 1.21 5.12 1.89
C ILE A 83 1.16 3.66 2.32
N LEU A 84 1.06 3.42 3.62
CA LEU A 84 0.83 2.12 4.22
C LEU A 84 -0.68 1.93 4.37
N TRP A 85 -1.27 0.99 3.65
CA TRP A 85 -2.66 0.58 3.83
C TRP A 85 -2.70 -0.63 4.75
N LEU A 86 -3.37 -0.50 5.89
CA LEU A 86 -3.61 -1.60 6.81
C LEU A 86 -5.00 -2.18 6.54
N MET A 87 -5.08 -3.50 6.28
CA MET A 87 -6.35 -4.26 6.30
C MET A 87 -7.09 -4.10 7.64
N PRO A 88 -8.40 -4.43 7.76
CA PRO A 88 -9.19 -4.09 8.93
C PRO A 88 -8.56 -4.58 10.24
N VAL A 89 -8.31 -3.64 11.15
CA VAL A 89 -7.59 -3.87 12.42
C VAL A 89 -8.52 -4.15 13.61
N HIS A 90 -9.83 -4.09 13.39
CA HIS A 90 -10.87 -4.13 14.40
C HIS A 90 -11.15 -5.55 14.93
N PRO A 91 -11.72 -5.70 16.14
CA PRO A 91 -12.25 -6.97 16.64
C PRO A 91 -13.24 -7.61 15.66
N ILE A 92 -13.07 -8.91 15.45
CA ILE A 92 -13.88 -9.71 14.52
C ILE A 92 -15.03 -10.38 15.29
N GLY A 93 -16.25 -10.26 14.77
CA GLY A 93 -17.46 -10.84 15.35
C GLY A 93 -17.37 -12.34 15.59
N VAL A 94 -18.03 -12.82 16.66
CA VAL A 94 -18.10 -14.23 17.06
C VAL A 94 -19.40 -14.87 16.57
N GLU A 95 -20.52 -14.13 16.58
CA GLU A 95 -21.79 -14.62 16.06
C GLU A 95 -21.73 -14.83 14.52
N ASN A 96 -22.20 -16.00 14.06
CA ASN A 96 -22.17 -16.46 12.67
C ASN A 96 -20.80 -16.46 11.98
N ARG A 97 -19.69 -16.29 12.72
CA ARG A 97 -18.32 -16.21 12.22
C ARG A 97 -17.96 -17.37 11.28
N LYS A 98 -17.33 -17.04 10.15
CA LYS A 98 -16.65 -18.01 9.25
C LYS A 98 -15.44 -18.68 9.94
N GLU A 99 -14.78 -19.60 9.26
CA GLU A 99 -13.76 -20.52 9.82
C GLU A 99 -12.76 -19.87 10.81
N GLY A 100 -12.59 -20.46 12.00
CA GLY A 100 -11.50 -20.12 12.92
C GLY A 100 -11.50 -18.69 13.47
N LEU A 101 -10.62 -17.83 12.92
CA LEU A 101 -10.43 -16.45 13.36
C LEU A 101 -11.38 -15.48 12.65
N GLY A 102 -12.06 -15.92 11.58
CA GLY A 102 -13.08 -15.15 10.87
C GLY A 102 -12.53 -14.12 9.88
N SER A 103 -13.46 -13.49 9.17
CA SER A 103 -13.18 -12.42 8.21
C SER A 103 -12.74 -11.14 8.92
N TYR A 104 -11.66 -10.49 8.45
CA TYR A 104 -11.26 -9.15 8.90
C TYR A 104 -12.40 -8.13 8.78
N TYR A 105 -13.31 -8.36 7.81
CA TYR A 105 -14.38 -7.44 7.45
C TYR A 105 -15.65 -7.62 8.33
N SER A 106 -15.74 -8.67 9.14
CA SER A 106 -16.84 -8.85 10.11
C SER A 106 -16.59 -8.04 11.39
N ILE A 107 -16.78 -6.72 11.31
CA ILE A 107 -16.43 -5.76 12.38
C ILE A 107 -17.42 -5.85 13.55
N SER A 108 -16.94 -6.16 14.76
CA SER A 108 -17.74 -6.16 15.99
C SER A 108 -17.51 -4.97 16.92
N ASP A 109 -16.48 -4.15 16.68
CA ASP A 109 -16.28 -2.84 17.34
C ASP A 109 -15.46 -1.90 16.44
N TYR A 110 -16.09 -0.85 15.88
CA TYR A 110 -15.44 0.17 15.06
C TYR A 110 -14.40 1.03 15.78
N ARG A 111 -14.31 1.00 17.11
CA ARG A 111 -13.30 1.74 17.89
C ARG A 111 -12.29 0.82 18.58
N GLY A 112 -12.48 -0.48 18.48
CA GLY A 112 -11.61 -1.49 19.06
C GLY A 112 -10.36 -1.74 18.22
N ILE A 113 -9.30 -2.21 18.89
CA ILE A 113 -8.17 -2.91 18.25
C ILE A 113 -8.37 -4.41 18.48
N ASN A 114 -8.17 -5.22 17.44
CA ASN A 114 -8.16 -6.67 17.57
C ASN A 114 -6.98 -7.12 18.44
N PRO A 115 -7.20 -7.81 19.59
CA PRO A 115 -6.12 -8.25 20.47
C PRO A 115 -5.18 -9.29 19.84
N GLU A 116 -5.51 -9.83 18.66
CA GLU A 116 -4.58 -10.60 17.82
C GLU A 116 -3.37 -9.77 17.35
N PHE A 117 -3.57 -8.47 17.08
CA PHE A 117 -2.57 -7.61 16.43
C PHE A 117 -1.74 -6.79 17.41
N GLY A 118 -2.20 -6.62 18.65
CA GLY A 118 -1.50 -5.92 19.72
C GLY A 118 -2.41 -5.00 20.52
N THR A 119 -1.82 -3.95 21.09
CA THR A 119 -2.50 -2.91 21.88
C THR A 119 -2.74 -1.63 21.05
N PRO A 120 -3.62 -0.71 21.51
CA PRO A 120 -3.69 0.66 21.00
C PRO A 120 -2.33 1.37 21.00
N GLU A 121 -1.48 1.10 21.98
CA GLU A 121 -0.12 1.63 22.10
C GLU A 121 0.81 1.09 21.00
N ASP A 122 0.74 -0.21 20.69
CA ASP A 122 1.48 -0.82 19.56
C ASP A 122 1.03 -0.22 18.22
N PHE A 123 -0.27 0.05 18.07
CA PHE A 123 -0.82 0.67 16.85
C PHE A 123 -0.35 2.13 16.71
N LYS A 124 -0.31 2.90 17.80
CA LYS A 124 0.26 4.25 17.82
C LYS A 124 1.76 4.25 17.54
N ALA A 125 2.51 3.24 18.02
CA ALA A 125 3.93 3.07 17.72
C ALA A 125 4.18 2.78 16.22
N LEU A 126 3.33 1.97 15.59
CA LEU A 126 3.37 1.70 14.15
C LEU A 126 3.15 2.98 13.33
N ILE A 127 2.13 3.78 13.66
CA ILE A 127 1.85 5.06 12.99
C ILE A 127 3.01 6.05 13.18
N ALA A 128 3.51 6.19 14.41
CA ALA A 128 4.63 7.08 14.71
C ALA A 128 5.92 6.71 13.96
N GLU A 129 6.25 5.41 13.83
CA GLU A 129 7.42 4.98 13.05
C GLU A 129 7.21 5.17 11.54
N ALA A 130 5.99 4.96 11.02
CA ALA A 130 5.65 5.26 9.63
C ALA A 130 5.80 6.76 9.31
N HIS A 131 5.22 7.63 10.14
CA HIS A 131 5.34 9.09 10.05
C HIS A 131 6.80 9.57 10.12
N LYS A 132 7.57 9.05 11.08
CA LYS A 132 9.03 9.27 11.22
C LYS A 132 9.83 8.82 9.99
N ASN A 133 9.30 7.86 9.24
CA ASN A 133 9.87 7.41 7.96
C ASN A 133 9.34 8.19 6.75
N GLY A 134 8.45 9.17 6.91
CA GLY A 134 7.87 9.95 5.81
C GLY A 134 6.81 9.18 5.02
N MET A 135 6.17 8.19 5.65
CA MET A 135 5.05 7.43 5.10
C MET A 135 3.77 7.78 5.86
N TYR A 136 2.66 7.82 5.15
CA TYR A 136 1.31 8.01 5.68
C TYR A 136 0.66 6.67 5.96
N VAL A 137 -0.25 6.60 6.93
CA VAL A 137 -1.00 5.38 7.27
C VAL A 137 -2.48 5.58 6.97
N ILE A 138 -3.05 4.71 6.14
CA ILE A 138 -4.50 4.60 5.94
C ILE A 138 -5.02 3.27 6.45
N MET A 139 -6.24 3.30 6.97
CA MET A 139 -6.90 2.12 7.52
C MET A 139 -8.02 1.65 6.59
N ASP A 140 -8.22 0.35 6.48
CA ASP A 140 -9.39 -0.21 5.83
C ASP A 140 -10.66 0.09 6.65
N TRP A 141 -11.70 0.57 5.98
CA TRP A 141 -12.93 1.01 6.59
C TRP A 141 -14.15 0.36 5.95
N VAL A 142 -14.75 -0.55 6.70
CA VAL A 142 -15.91 -1.34 6.27
C VAL A 142 -17.17 -0.56 6.58
N ALA A 143 -17.67 0.20 5.60
CA ALA A 143 -18.82 1.09 5.81
C ALA A 143 -20.17 0.43 5.48
N ASN A 144 -20.19 -0.70 4.76
CA ASN A 144 -21.42 -1.27 4.19
C ASN A 144 -22.13 -2.32 5.09
N HIS A 145 -21.43 -2.91 6.07
CA HIS A 145 -21.98 -3.93 6.97
C HIS A 145 -21.26 -3.99 8.34
N THR A 146 -21.84 -4.67 9.33
CA THR A 146 -21.16 -5.04 10.59
C THR A 146 -21.27 -6.54 10.86
N ALA A 147 -20.52 -7.05 11.84
CA ALA A 147 -20.83 -8.34 12.45
C ALA A 147 -22.23 -8.38 13.09
N TRP A 148 -22.77 -9.58 13.28
CA TRP A 148 -24.06 -9.81 13.95
C TRP A 148 -24.07 -9.46 15.44
N ASP A 149 -22.92 -9.57 16.11
CA ASP A 149 -22.74 -9.21 17.52
C ASP A 149 -22.22 -7.78 17.74
N HIS A 150 -22.16 -6.96 16.67
CA HIS A 150 -21.85 -5.54 16.78
C HIS A 150 -22.88 -4.82 17.66
N PRO A 151 -22.46 -3.95 18.63
CA PRO A 151 -23.37 -3.36 19.60
C PRO A 151 -24.61 -2.65 19.03
N TRP A 152 -24.49 -2.04 17.85
CA TRP A 152 -25.61 -1.39 17.16
C TRP A 152 -26.74 -2.35 16.80
N VAL A 153 -26.47 -3.62 16.46
CA VAL A 153 -27.52 -4.62 16.09
C VAL A 153 -28.58 -4.75 17.19
N LYS A 154 -28.16 -4.63 18.45
CA LYS A 154 -29.04 -4.70 19.62
C LYS A 154 -29.54 -3.33 20.10
N GLN A 155 -28.76 -2.26 19.93
CA GLN A 155 -29.08 -0.93 20.44
C GLN A 155 -29.94 -0.11 19.46
N HIS A 156 -29.72 -0.32 18.16
CA HIS A 156 -30.27 0.43 17.05
C HIS A 156 -30.63 -0.53 15.89
N PRO A 157 -31.61 -1.44 16.08
CA PRO A 157 -32.01 -2.38 15.03
C PRO A 157 -32.59 -1.69 13.77
N ASP A 158 -32.98 -0.41 13.88
CA ASP A 158 -33.38 0.48 12.79
C ASP A 158 -32.20 1.00 11.92
N TRP A 159 -30.96 0.63 12.26
CA TRP A 159 -29.74 0.99 11.49
C TRP A 159 -29.35 -0.09 10.47
N TYR A 160 -30.16 -1.13 10.32
CA TYR A 160 -29.86 -2.30 9.49
C TYR A 160 -30.94 -2.58 8.46
N GLU A 161 -30.55 -3.16 7.33
CA GLU A 161 -31.48 -3.56 6.28
C GLU A 161 -32.29 -4.79 6.70
N THR A 162 -33.58 -4.81 6.33
CA THR A 162 -34.51 -5.89 6.66
C THR A 162 -35.28 -6.37 5.44
N ASP A 163 -35.58 -7.67 5.41
CA ASP A 163 -36.51 -8.23 4.43
C ASP A 163 -37.97 -7.77 4.69
N LYS A 164 -38.85 -8.15 3.75
CA LYS A 164 -40.29 -7.86 3.78
C LYS A 164 -41.04 -8.37 5.02
N ASP A 165 -40.45 -9.29 5.78
CA ASP A 165 -41.03 -9.87 7.00
C ASP A 165 -40.42 -9.24 8.27
N GLY A 166 -39.57 -8.21 8.11
CA GLY A 166 -38.94 -7.44 9.19
C GLY A 166 -37.68 -8.08 9.77
N LYS A 167 -37.10 -9.07 9.11
CA LYS A 167 -35.87 -9.74 9.56
C LYS A 167 -34.64 -9.10 8.93
N MET A 168 -33.61 -8.81 9.74
CA MET A 168 -32.30 -8.34 9.26
C MET A 168 -31.67 -9.27 8.23
N ILE A 169 -30.97 -8.69 7.24
CA ILE A 169 -30.33 -9.43 6.13
C ILE A 169 -28.81 -9.24 6.05
N SER A 170 -28.13 -10.30 5.63
CA SER A 170 -26.73 -10.23 5.18
C SER A 170 -26.64 -9.66 3.76
N PRO A 171 -25.58 -8.90 3.42
CA PRO A 171 -25.24 -8.67 2.02
C PRO A 171 -24.76 -9.98 1.37
N TYR A 172 -25.18 -10.21 0.11
CA TYR A 172 -24.80 -11.36 -0.71
C TYR A 172 -24.89 -12.72 0.03
N ASP A 173 -23.81 -13.51 0.04
CA ASP A 173 -23.66 -14.76 0.80
C ASP A 173 -22.80 -14.57 2.07
N TRP A 174 -22.61 -13.33 2.53
CA TRP A 174 -21.72 -13.01 3.66
C TRP A 174 -22.45 -13.20 5.00
N THR A 175 -22.74 -14.46 5.33
CA THR A 175 -23.55 -14.85 6.50
C THR A 175 -22.98 -14.43 7.86
N ASP A 176 -21.70 -14.07 7.93
CA ASP A 176 -21.02 -13.58 9.13
C ASP A 176 -21.20 -12.06 9.35
N VAL A 177 -21.96 -11.37 8.51
CA VAL A 177 -22.25 -9.93 8.60
C VAL A 177 -23.70 -9.58 8.26
N VAL A 178 -24.11 -8.37 8.62
CA VAL A 178 -25.46 -7.81 8.45
C VAL A 178 -25.37 -6.39 7.87
N ALA A 179 -26.19 -6.09 6.85
CA ALA A 179 -26.07 -4.88 6.03
C ALA A 179 -26.62 -3.62 6.72
N LEU A 180 -25.91 -2.50 6.60
CA LEU A 180 -26.28 -1.23 7.23
C LEU A 180 -27.28 -0.44 6.37
N ASN A 181 -28.35 0.06 6.99
CA ASN A 181 -29.37 0.88 6.33
C ASN A 181 -28.92 2.34 6.24
N TYR A 182 -28.61 2.78 5.02
CA TYR A 182 -28.13 4.13 4.76
C TYR A 182 -29.22 5.21 4.66
N ASP A 183 -30.51 4.90 4.72
CA ASP A 183 -31.52 5.95 4.92
C ASP A 183 -31.46 6.50 6.36
N ASN A 184 -30.94 5.73 7.32
CA ASN A 184 -30.86 6.13 8.72
C ASN A 184 -29.79 7.23 8.97
N GLN A 185 -30.26 8.45 9.24
CA GLN A 185 -29.40 9.63 9.39
C GLN A 185 -28.62 9.66 10.71
N GLU A 186 -29.03 8.93 11.75
CA GLU A 186 -28.23 8.82 12.98
C GLU A 186 -27.11 7.78 12.83
N MET A 187 -27.36 6.68 12.10
CA MET A 187 -26.32 5.73 11.69
C MET A 187 -25.21 6.44 10.90
N ARG A 188 -25.56 7.25 9.88
CA ARG A 188 -24.59 8.05 9.10
C ARG A 188 -23.69 8.92 9.99
N LYS A 189 -24.24 9.51 11.07
CA LYS A 189 -23.47 10.32 12.03
C LYS A 189 -22.58 9.48 12.93
N ALA A 190 -23.06 8.32 13.41
CA ALA A 190 -22.27 7.40 14.21
C ALA A 190 -21.06 6.87 13.41
N MET A 191 -21.28 6.45 12.16
CA MET A 191 -20.23 6.05 11.21
C MET A 191 -19.15 7.13 11.07
N VAL A 192 -19.53 8.38 10.79
CA VAL A 192 -18.58 9.50 10.70
C VAL A 192 -17.89 9.80 12.04
N ALA A 193 -18.58 9.67 13.18
CA ALA A 193 -17.97 9.88 14.49
C ALA A 193 -16.92 8.81 14.85
N ASP A 194 -17.12 7.57 14.39
CA ASP A 194 -16.19 6.45 14.60
C ASP A 194 -15.00 6.55 13.64
N MET A 195 -15.20 6.98 12.39
CA MET A 195 -14.10 7.36 11.49
C MET A 195 -13.26 8.52 12.06
N LYS A 196 -13.91 9.55 12.61
CA LYS A 196 -13.20 10.71 13.21
C LYS A 196 -12.34 10.30 14.40
N TYR A 197 -12.78 9.34 15.22
CA TYR A 197 -11.98 8.82 16.34
C TYR A 197 -10.59 8.33 15.90
N TRP A 198 -10.46 7.62 14.78
CA TRP A 198 -9.15 7.20 14.27
C TRP A 198 -8.31 8.35 13.73
N LEU A 199 -8.93 9.30 13.00
CA LEU A 199 -8.25 10.50 12.49
C LEU A 199 -7.77 11.43 13.62
N ASP A 200 -8.53 11.54 14.72
CA ASP A 200 -8.32 12.51 15.78
C ASP A 200 -7.51 11.93 16.96
N ASP A 201 -7.73 10.68 17.38
CA ASP A 201 -7.07 10.06 18.55
C ASP A 201 -5.86 9.17 18.20
N PHE A 202 -5.79 8.64 16.98
CA PHE A 202 -4.68 7.81 16.48
C PHE A 202 -3.82 8.49 15.40
N LYS A 203 -4.29 9.60 14.82
CA LYS A 203 -3.59 10.38 13.80
C LYS A 203 -3.30 9.61 12.50
N ILE A 204 -4.20 8.71 12.08
CA ILE A 204 -4.13 8.18 10.71
C ILE A 204 -4.41 9.29 9.68
N ASP A 205 -4.04 9.02 8.43
CA ASP A 205 -3.97 10.00 7.34
C ASP A 205 -5.12 9.87 6.33
N GLY A 206 -5.99 8.88 6.52
CA GLY A 206 -7.12 8.61 5.65
C GLY A 206 -7.56 7.14 5.69
N PHE A 207 -8.30 6.72 4.66
CA PHE A 207 -8.95 5.42 4.61
C PHE A 207 -8.88 4.75 3.22
N ARG A 208 -8.84 3.42 3.20
CA ARG A 208 -9.37 2.61 2.09
C ARG A 208 -10.80 2.24 2.47
N CYS A 209 -11.79 2.57 1.65
CA CYS A 209 -13.18 2.24 1.95
C CYS A 209 -13.62 0.99 1.18
N ASP A 210 -14.05 -0.01 1.94
CA ASP A 210 -14.49 -1.32 1.47
C ASP A 210 -15.81 -1.23 0.69
N MET A 211 -15.85 -1.88 -0.49
CA MET A 211 -17.00 -1.90 -1.39
C MET A 211 -17.69 -0.53 -1.48
N ALA A 212 -16.89 0.53 -1.69
CA ALA A 212 -17.33 1.92 -1.53
C ALA A 212 -18.52 2.34 -2.43
N HIS A 213 -18.84 1.52 -3.44
CA HIS A 213 -19.96 1.63 -4.35
C HIS A 213 -21.29 1.07 -3.82
N GLU A 214 -21.27 0.20 -2.82
CA GLU A 214 -22.46 -0.27 -2.10
C GLU A 214 -22.90 0.71 -0.99
N VAL A 215 -22.13 1.78 -0.76
CA VAL A 215 -22.49 2.89 0.12
C VAL A 215 -22.86 4.11 -0.74
N PRO A 216 -24.02 4.77 -0.51
CA PRO A 216 -24.48 5.88 -1.36
C PRO A 216 -23.49 7.04 -1.49
N THR A 217 -23.28 7.52 -2.72
CA THR A 217 -22.32 8.59 -3.04
C THR A 217 -22.52 9.85 -2.19
N GLU A 218 -23.77 10.24 -1.89
CA GLU A 218 -24.05 11.44 -1.11
C GLU A 218 -23.75 11.29 0.39
N PHE A 219 -23.57 10.06 0.91
CA PHE A 219 -22.94 9.87 2.21
C PHE A 219 -21.46 10.25 2.16
N TRP A 220 -20.70 9.79 1.16
CA TRP A 220 -19.27 10.09 1.03
C TRP A 220 -19.00 11.57 0.79
N ASP A 221 -19.80 12.20 -0.08
CA ASP A 221 -19.77 13.66 -0.34
C ASP A 221 -19.96 14.48 0.95
N TRP A 222 -20.82 14.01 1.84
CA TRP A 222 -21.11 14.63 3.13
C TRP A 222 -20.06 14.27 4.20
N ALA A 223 -19.53 13.05 4.18
CA ALA A 223 -18.57 12.54 5.14
C ALA A 223 -17.18 13.19 4.99
N LYS A 224 -16.56 13.15 3.80
CA LYS A 224 -15.17 13.61 3.62
C LYS A 224 -14.88 15.02 4.19
N PRO A 225 -15.69 16.07 3.98
CA PRO A 225 -15.39 17.38 4.57
C PRO A 225 -15.43 17.41 6.12
N GLN A 226 -16.26 16.57 6.75
CA GLN A 226 -16.34 16.43 8.22
C GLN A 226 -15.17 15.62 8.80
N LEU A 227 -14.72 14.60 8.06
CA LEU A 227 -13.51 13.82 8.36
C LEU A 227 -12.26 14.70 8.25
N ALA A 228 -12.13 15.39 7.11
CA ALA A 228 -11.03 16.30 6.78
C ALA A 228 -10.83 17.41 7.82
N ASN A 229 -11.91 18.03 8.30
CA ASN A 229 -11.87 19.00 9.41
C ASN A 229 -10.84 20.15 9.21
N GLY A 230 -10.60 20.55 7.95
CA GLY A 230 -9.63 21.59 7.57
C GLY A 230 -8.23 21.10 7.20
N ARG A 231 -7.91 19.79 7.32
CA ARG A 231 -6.74 19.15 6.69
C ARG A 231 -7.15 18.33 5.46
N GLU A 232 -6.23 18.08 4.54
CA GLU A 232 -6.40 17.01 3.56
C GLU A 232 -6.19 15.63 4.23
N ILE A 233 -6.87 14.62 3.69
CA ILE A 233 -6.80 13.20 4.06
C ILE A 233 -6.91 12.36 2.78
N PHE A 234 -6.26 11.20 2.72
CA PHE A 234 -6.27 10.33 1.54
C PHE A 234 -7.44 9.33 1.58
N MET A 235 -8.35 9.43 0.63
CA MET A 235 -9.50 8.53 0.50
C MET A 235 -9.33 7.64 -0.75
N LEU A 236 -9.11 6.34 -0.54
CA LEU A 236 -9.09 5.31 -1.58
C LEU A 236 -10.42 4.56 -1.59
N GLY A 237 -11.15 4.61 -2.69
CA GLY A 237 -12.41 3.88 -2.86
C GLY A 237 -12.21 2.56 -3.57
N GLU A 238 -12.69 1.45 -2.99
CA GLU A 238 -12.88 0.23 -3.75
C GLU A 238 -14.06 0.40 -4.72
N THR A 239 -13.72 0.86 -5.92
CA THR A 239 -14.71 1.19 -6.93
C THR A 239 -14.09 1.36 -8.32
N GLU A 240 -14.92 1.14 -9.35
CA GLU A 240 -14.74 1.73 -10.68
C GLU A 240 -15.93 2.62 -11.09
N ASN A 241 -16.80 2.99 -10.14
CA ASN A 241 -17.80 4.04 -10.32
C ASN A 241 -17.15 5.43 -10.23
N THR A 242 -17.33 6.23 -11.29
CA THR A 242 -16.82 7.60 -11.45
C THR A 242 -17.48 8.61 -10.52
N ASP A 243 -18.74 8.40 -10.14
CA ASP A 243 -19.53 9.39 -9.40
C ASP A 243 -18.99 9.65 -7.99
N LEU A 244 -18.32 8.65 -7.42
CA LEU A 244 -17.65 8.71 -6.11
C LEU A 244 -16.41 9.61 -6.11
N LEU A 245 -15.79 9.86 -7.27
CA LEU A 245 -14.64 10.76 -7.41
C LEU A 245 -15.06 12.13 -7.95
N ALA A 246 -16.21 12.22 -8.65
CA ALA A 246 -16.70 13.44 -9.30
C ALA A 246 -16.93 14.66 -8.37
N LYS A 247 -17.00 14.48 -7.04
CA LYS A 247 -17.01 15.58 -6.04
C LYS A 247 -15.78 15.61 -5.12
N ASN A 248 -14.69 14.96 -5.53
CA ASN A 248 -13.46 14.76 -4.76
C ASN A 248 -13.66 13.97 -3.44
N SER A 249 -14.75 13.22 -3.32
CA SER A 249 -15.13 12.41 -2.14
C SER A 249 -14.21 11.19 -1.95
N PHE A 250 -13.61 10.72 -3.05
CA PHE A 250 -12.41 9.90 -3.06
C PHE A 250 -11.31 10.57 -3.90
N ASP A 251 -10.05 10.26 -3.60
CA ASP A 251 -8.87 10.74 -4.33
C ASP A 251 -8.37 9.68 -5.31
N ALA A 252 -8.54 8.40 -4.98
CA ALA A 252 -8.11 7.25 -5.77
C ALA A 252 -9.21 6.20 -5.94
N ALA A 253 -9.24 5.55 -7.10
CA ALA A 253 -10.12 4.41 -7.41
C ALA A 253 -9.30 3.18 -7.83
N TYR A 254 -9.84 1.96 -7.68
CA TYR A 254 -9.15 0.73 -8.12
C TYR A 254 -9.08 0.63 -9.65
N GLY A 255 -8.07 -0.05 -10.19
CA GLY A 255 -7.92 -0.35 -11.62
C GLY A 255 -8.29 -1.79 -12.00
N TRP A 256 -9.43 -2.30 -11.51
CA TRP A 256 -9.89 -3.68 -11.75
C TRP A 256 -9.96 -4.03 -13.25
N GLU A 257 -10.49 -3.15 -14.10
CA GLU A 257 -10.53 -3.32 -15.56
C GLU A 257 -9.15 -3.62 -16.16
N LEU A 258 -8.09 -2.92 -15.73
CA LEU A 258 -6.73 -3.17 -16.21
C LEU A 258 -6.13 -4.45 -15.63
N HIS A 259 -6.33 -4.73 -14.34
CA HIS A 259 -5.86 -5.98 -13.72
C HIS A 259 -6.41 -7.22 -14.45
N HIS A 260 -7.70 -7.25 -14.76
CA HIS A 260 -8.29 -8.34 -15.56
C HIS A 260 -7.74 -8.38 -16.99
N ILE A 261 -7.43 -7.23 -17.62
CA ILE A 261 -6.74 -7.17 -18.92
C ILE A 261 -5.32 -7.76 -18.84
N MET A 262 -4.54 -7.44 -17.80
CA MET A 262 -3.19 -7.99 -17.60
C MET A 262 -3.22 -9.52 -17.45
N ASN A 263 -4.13 -10.04 -16.63
CA ASN A 263 -4.34 -11.49 -16.48
C ASN A 263 -4.73 -12.16 -17.80
N ASP A 264 -5.65 -11.58 -18.57
CA ASP A 264 -6.05 -12.13 -19.87
C ASP A 264 -4.93 -12.08 -20.93
N ILE A 265 -4.04 -11.09 -20.88
CA ILE A 265 -2.84 -11.02 -21.75
C ILE A 265 -1.81 -12.09 -21.34
N ALA A 266 -1.55 -12.26 -20.04
CA ALA A 266 -0.66 -13.32 -19.55
C ALA A 266 -1.11 -14.74 -19.96
N ASN A 267 -2.43 -14.93 -20.02
CA ASN A 267 -3.09 -16.16 -20.47
C ASN A 267 -3.30 -16.22 -22.01
N GLY A 268 -2.87 -15.22 -22.77
CA GLY A 268 -2.95 -15.21 -24.25
C GLY A 268 -4.37 -15.06 -24.82
N LYS A 269 -5.35 -14.68 -24.00
CA LYS A 269 -6.74 -14.40 -24.42
C LYS A 269 -6.90 -12.99 -25.00
N LYS A 270 -6.14 -12.04 -24.48
CA LYS A 270 -6.04 -10.64 -24.95
C LYS A 270 -4.61 -10.35 -25.41
N ASN A 271 -4.41 -9.17 -26.00
CA ASN A 271 -3.12 -8.65 -26.40
C ASN A 271 -3.02 -7.14 -26.08
N VAL A 272 -1.88 -6.49 -26.35
CA VAL A 272 -1.63 -5.12 -25.85
C VAL A 272 -2.61 -4.07 -26.38
N SER A 273 -3.33 -4.34 -27.49
CA SER A 273 -4.39 -3.44 -27.97
C SER A 273 -5.56 -3.29 -26.98
N SER A 274 -5.74 -4.23 -26.04
CA SER A 274 -6.67 -4.07 -24.92
C SER A 274 -6.22 -3.03 -23.90
N ILE A 275 -4.91 -2.82 -23.75
CA ILE A 275 -4.34 -1.74 -22.92
C ILE A 275 -4.48 -0.39 -23.65
N ASP A 276 -4.25 -0.35 -24.97
CA ASP A 276 -4.55 0.85 -25.79
C ASP A 276 -6.01 1.28 -25.59
N VAL A 277 -6.98 0.35 -25.69
CA VAL A 277 -8.42 0.62 -25.48
C VAL A 277 -8.73 1.06 -24.04
N TYR A 278 -8.12 0.45 -23.03
CA TYR A 278 -8.27 0.86 -21.63
C TYR A 278 -7.81 2.30 -21.42
N MET A 279 -6.59 2.64 -21.85
CA MET A 279 -6.02 3.99 -21.72
C MET A 279 -6.85 5.03 -22.47
N ASP A 280 -7.30 4.70 -23.69
CA ASP A 280 -8.24 5.52 -24.46
C ASP A 280 -9.60 5.70 -23.76
N SER A 281 -9.99 4.80 -22.87
CA SER A 281 -11.24 4.91 -22.11
C SER A 281 -11.11 5.78 -20.86
N ILE A 282 -9.91 5.87 -20.25
CA ILE A 282 -9.71 6.63 -19.01
C ILE A 282 -10.05 8.10 -19.22
N ALA A 283 -9.46 8.75 -20.23
CA ALA A 283 -9.72 10.14 -20.58
C ALA A 283 -11.14 10.44 -21.14
N LYS A 284 -12.03 9.44 -21.16
CA LYS A 284 -13.45 9.55 -21.55
C LYS A 284 -14.42 9.26 -20.40
N LYS A 285 -13.98 8.46 -19.41
CA LYS A 285 -14.76 8.05 -18.24
C LYS A 285 -14.48 8.93 -17.01
N TRP A 286 -13.21 9.27 -16.76
CA TRP A 286 -12.72 9.86 -15.51
C TRP A 286 -12.36 11.34 -15.66
N GLN A 287 -12.30 12.08 -14.55
CA GLN A 287 -11.81 13.46 -14.53
C GLN A 287 -10.29 13.51 -14.77
N PRO A 288 -9.73 14.64 -15.25
CA PRO A 288 -8.30 14.74 -15.55
C PRO A 288 -7.37 14.58 -14.32
N ASP A 289 -7.88 14.76 -13.11
CA ASP A 289 -7.17 14.61 -11.85
C ASP A 289 -7.58 13.37 -11.03
N ASP A 290 -8.47 12.52 -11.56
CA ASP A 290 -8.73 11.19 -11.01
C ASP A 290 -7.53 10.27 -11.30
N PHE A 291 -7.12 9.46 -10.32
CA PHE A 291 -6.05 8.49 -10.53
C PHE A 291 -6.39 7.09 -10.03
N LYS A 292 -5.74 6.10 -10.66
CA LYS A 292 -5.99 4.68 -10.42
C LYS A 292 -4.91 4.04 -9.55
N LEU A 293 -5.35 3.22 -8.60
CA LEU A 293 -4.54 2.22 -7.92
C LEU A 293 -4.36 1.01 -8.85
N LEU A 294 -3.13 0.76 -9.28
CA LEU A 294 -2.80 -0.36 -10.17
C LEU A 294 -1.99 -1.44 -9.44
N PHE A 295 -2.37 -2.70 -9.62
CA PHE A 295 -1.86 -3.84 -8.85
C PHE A 295 -1.76 -5.11 -9.70
N THR A 296 -0.99 -6.09 -9.23
CA THR A 296 -0.96 -7.48 -9.76
C THR A 296 -1.56 -8.49 -8.79
N SER A 297 -1.66 -8.12 -7.50
CA SER A 297 -2.44 -8.81 -6.47
C SER A 297 -2.82 -7.82 -5.36
N ASN A 298 -3.81 -8.20 -4.56
CA ASN A 298 -4.22 -7.63 -3.27
C ASN A 298 -4.69 -8.80 -2.36
N HIS A 299 -5.31 -8.54 -1.21
CA HIS A 299 -5.81 -9.61 -0.33
C HIS A 299 -6.79 -10.58 -1.00
N ASP A 300 -7.80 -10.08 -1.72
CA ASP A 300 -8.81 -10.92 -2.37
C ASP A 300 -8.23 -11.71 -3.53
N GLU A 301 -7.43 -11.06 -4.37
CA GLU A 301 -6.80 -11.70 -5.50
C GLU A 301 -5.87 -12.82 -5.06
N ASN A 302 -5.04 -12.61 -4.02
CA ASN A 302 -4.17 -13.69 -3.49
C ASN A 302 -4.98 -14.86 -2.91
N SER A 303 -6.04 -14.56 -2.15
CA SER A 303 -6.78 -15.57 -1.38
C SER A 303 -7.73 -16.39 -2.28
N TRP A 304 -8.50 -15.72 -3.14
CA TRP A 304 -9.61 -16.31 -3.89
C TRP A 304 -9.23 -16.65 -5.34
N ALA A 305 -8.61 -15.72 -6.06
CA ALA A 305 -8.29 -15.91 -7.49
C ALA A 305 -6.97 -16.70 -7.69
N GLY A 306 -5.94 -16.41 -6.89
CA GLY A 306 -4.66 -17.12 -6.84
C GLY A 306 -3.47 -16.20 -6.61
N THR A 307 -2.25 -16.74 -6.63
CA THR A 307 -1.08 -15.87 -6.71
C THR A 307 -1.01 -15.19 -8.07
N GLU A 308 -0.28 -14.08 -8.15
CA GLU A 308 0.10 -13.49 -9.43
C GLU A 308 0.93 -14.46 -10.28
N TYR A 309 1.65 -15.40 -9.68
CA TYR A 309 2.36 -16.47 -10.42
C TYR A 309 1.39 -17.52 -10.98
N GLU A 310 0.31 -17.87 -10.28
CA GLU A 310 -0.77 -18.71 -10.82
C GLU A 310 -1.51 -18.01 -11.96
N ARG A 311 -1.78 -16.70 -11.84
CA ARG A 311 -2.51 -15.93 -12.87
C ARG A 311 -1.63 -15.55 -14.07
N MET A 312 -0.40 -15.12 -13.83
CA MET A 312 0.46 -14.44 -14.82
C MET A 312 1.75 -15.22 -15.17
N GLY A 313 2.21 -16.14 -14.32
CA GLY A 313 3.44 -16.91 -14.52
C GLY A 313 4.69 -16.03 -14.65
N ASP A 314 5.51 -16.29 -15.67
CA ASP A 314 6.75 -15.53 -15.94
C ASP A 314 6.53 -14.02 -16.18
N ALA A 315 5.28 -13.59 -16.44
CA ALA A 315 4.94 -12.20 -16.74
C ALA A 315 4.79 -11.30 -15.50
N VAL A 316 4.87 -11.85 -14.27
CA VAL A 316 4.67 -11.11 -13.01
C VAL A 316 5.53 -9.84 -12.92
N GLU A 317 6.83 -9.95 -13.22
CA GLU A 317 7.75 -8.82 -13.15
C GLU A 317 7.38 -7.72 -14.18
N THR A 318 6.98 -8.14 -15.37
CA THR A 318 6.63 -7.25 -16.50
C THR A 318 5.35 -6.47 -16.21
N PHE A 319 4.35 -7.11 -15.61
CA PHE A 319 3.12 -6.44 -15.20
C PHE A 319 3.32 -5.58 -13.95
N ALA A 320 4.13 -6.00 -12.98
CA ALA A 320 4.54 -5.15 -11.86
C ALA A 320 5.26 -3.88 -12.36
N ALA A 321 6.22 -4.01 -13.28
CA ALA A 321 6.88 -2.85 -13.89
C ALA A 321 5.91 -1.95 -14.68
N LEU A 322 4.88 -2.54 -15.33
CA LEU A 322 3.85 -1.79 -16.04
C LEU A 322 2.98 -0.95 -15.08
N THR A 323 2.60 -1.46 -13.90
CA THR A 323 1.77 -0.68 -12.96
C THR A 323 2.47 0.58 -12.47
N TYR A 324 3.81 0.56 -12.34
CA TYR A 324 4.63 1.73 -12.00
C TYR A 324 4.86 2.67 -13.20
N ALA A 325 4.89 2.14 -14.42
CA ALA A 325 5.18 2.90 -15.63
C ALA A 325 3.99 3.75 -16.13
N LEU A 326 2.76 3.37 -15.79
CA LEU A 326 1.52 4.05 -16.19
C LEU A 326 1.20 5.29 -15.31
N PRO A 327 0.27 6.18 -15.73
CA PRO A 327 -0.19 7.31 -14.92
C PRO A 327 -1.09 6.84 -13.76
N SER A 328 -0.47 6.35 -12.69
CA SER A 328 -1.12 5.61 -11.61
C SER A 328 -0.44 5.84 -10.26
N VAL A 329 -1.05 5.32 -9.20
CA VAL A 329 -0.31 4.90 -8.00
C VAL A 329 -0.25 3.38 -8.00
N PRO A 330 0.95 2.75 -7.94
CA PRO A 330 1.07 1.30 -7.87
C PRO A 330 0.88 0.78 -6.43
N LEU A 331 0.43 -0.46 -6.32
CA LEU A 331 0.31 -1.23 -5.08
C LEU A 331 1.38 -2.33 -5.01
N ILE A 332 1.84 -2.62 -3.79
CA ILE A 332 2.46 -3.89 -3.39
C ILE A 332 1.57 -4.52 -2.31
N TYR A 333 1.15 -5.76 -2.48
CA TYR A 333 0.59 -6.57 -1.39
C TYR A 333 1.72 -7.26 -0.61
N ASN A 334 1.61 -7.36 0.72
CA ASN A 334 2.68 -7.98 1.51
C ASN A 334 3.00 -9.41 1.04
N GLY A 335 4.30 -9.74 0.97
CA GLY A 335 4.80 -11.02 0.47
C GLY A 335 5.09 -11.02 -1.03
N GLN A 336 4.56 -10.09 -1.83
CA GLN A 336 4.99 -9.95 -3.23
C GLN A 336 6.47 -9.60 -3.33
N GLU A 337 7.02 -8.86 -2.36
CA GLU A 337 8.44 -8.59 -2.24
C GLU A 337 9.26 -9.83 -1.83
N GLU A 338 8.64 -10.84 -1.21
CA GLU A 338 9.30 -12.06 -0.71
C GLU A 338 9.30 -13.21 -1.73
N ASP A 339 8.88 -12.97 -2.98
CA ASP A 339 8.49 -14.00 -3.97
C ASP A 339 7.43 -14.99 -3.43
N PHE A 340 6.50 -14.54 -2.58
CA PHE A 340 5.55 -15.41 -1.87
C PHE A 340 4.51 -16.06 -2.80
N ASN A 341 4.87 -17.20 -3.38
CA ASN A 341 4.01 -17.95 -4.29
C ASN A 341 3.11 -18.96 -3.53
N ARG A 342 2.18 -18.45 -2.72
CA ARG A 342 1.10 -19.25 -2.13
C ARG A 342 -0.17 -18.41 -1.94
N ARG A 343 -1.34 -19.04 -2.05
CA ARG A 343 -2.62 -18.45 -1.59
C ARG A 343 -2.66 -18.44 -0.07
N LEU A 344 -2.97 -17.30 0.51
CA LEU A 344 -3.22 -17.15 1.95
C LEU A 344 -4.62 -17.66 2.30
N LYS A 345 -4.74 -18.41 3.39
CA LYS A 345 -6.05 -18.70 3.98
C LYS A 345 -6.57 -17.45 4.66
N PHE A 346 -7.73 -16.97 4.25
CA PHE A 346 -8.26 -15.69 4.71
C PHE A 346 -8.62 -15.70 6.21
N PHE A 347 -9.38 -16.71 6.65
CA PHE A 347 -10.01 -16.75 7.97
C PHE A 347 -9.16 -17.36 9.10
N VAL A 348 -7.94 -17.85 8.82
CA VAL A 348 -7.06 -18.50 9.82
C VAL A 348 -5.63 -17.97 9.72
N LYS A 349 -4.85 -18.05 10.81
CA LYS A 349 -3.42 -17.69 10.80
C LYS A 349 -2.66 -18.59 9.83
N ASP A 350 -1.96 -17.97 8.89
CA ASP A 350 -1.33 -18.61 7.75
C ASP A 350 -0.22 -17.69 7.19
N SER A 351 0.89 -17.56 7.92
CA SER A 351 1.86 -16.47 7.73
C SER A 351 2.72 -16.55 6.46
N ILE A 352 3.18 -15.37 6.06
CA ILE A 352 4.28 -15.13 5.13
C ILE A 352 5.61 -15.25 5.89
N ASP A 353 6.54 -16.04 5.37
CA ASP A 353 7.91 -16.14 5.85
C ASP A 353 8.83 -15.19 5.06
N ARG A 354 9.89 -14.68 5.70
CA ARG A 354 10.88 -13.80 5.05
C ARG A 354 11.82 -14.60 4.15
N ASN A 355 12.00 -14.14 2.91
CA ASN A 355 12.87 -14.72 1.90
C ASN A 355 14.05 -13.75 1.60
N PRO A 356 15.20 -13.91 2.28
CA PRO A 356 16.37 -13.05 2.05
C PRO A 356 17.01 -13.20 0.65
N ASN A 357 16.52 -14.12 -0.18
CA ASN A 357 16.96 -14.33 -1.56
C ASN A 357 15.89 -13.88 -2.59
N ALA A 358 14.82 -13.19 -2.14
CA ALA A 358 13.71 -12.81 -3.01
C ALA A 358 14.16 -11.90 -4.16
N LYS A 359 13.84 -12.31 -5.38
CA LYS A 359 14.09 -11.53 -6.60
C LYS A 359 13.22 -10.28 -6.62
N MET A 360 11.93 -10.41 -6.31
CA MET A 360 10.99 -9.30 -6.45
C MET A 360 11.26 -8.14 -5.48
N ARG A 361 11.85 -8.36 -4.29
CA ARG A 361 12.30 -7.25 -3.42
C ARG A 361 13.24 -6.30 -4.18
N GLY A 362 14.27 -6.83 -4.83
CA GLY A 362 15.22 -6.03 -5.63
C GLY A 362 14.65 -5.47 -6.94
N VAL A 363 13.46 -5.90 -7.36
CA VAL A 363 12.68 -5.28 -8.45
C VAL A 363 11.88 -4.10 -7.87
N TYR A 364 11.11 -4.32 -6.80
CA TYR A 364 10.29 -3.30 -6.17
C TYR A 364 11.12 -2.15 -5.54
N GLU A 365 12.32 -2.41 -4.99
CA GLU A 365 13.23 -1.34 -4.56
C GLU A 365 13.61 -0.40 -5.72
N LYS A 366 13.87 -0.95 -6.93
CA LYS A 366 14.19 -0.14 -8.13
C LYS A 366 12.96 0.56 -8.73
N LEU A 367 11.81 -0.11 -8.75
CA LEU A 367 10.56 0.50 -9.21
C LEU A 367 10.12 1.63 -8.25
N GLY A 368 10.35 1.46 -6.96
CA GLY A 368 10.20 2.50 -5.93
C GLY A 368 11.17 3.67 -6.11
N GLU A 369 12.48 3.39 -6.30
CA GLU A 369 13.48 4.42 -6.63
C GLU A 369 13.06 5.23 -7.87
N LEU A 370 12.64 4.55 -8.94
CA LEU A 370 12.14 5.18 -10.17
C LEU A 370 10.94 6.12 -9.89
N LYS A 371 9.95 5.64 -9.12
CA LYS A 371 8.72 6.38 -8.78
C LYS A 371 8.98 7.60 -7.88
N VAL A 372 10.04 7.56 -7.08
CA VAL A 372 10.43 8.65 -6.17
C VAL A 372 11.38 9.66 -6.83
N THR A 373 12.23 9.23 -7.77
CA THR A 373 13.33 10.06 -8.30
C THR A 373 13.11 10.64 -9.70
N ASN A 374 12.20 10.08 -10.51
CA ASN A 374 12.04 10.48 -11.91
C ASN A 374 10.62 10.99 -12.20
N GLU A 375 10.47 12.30 -12.41
CA GLU A 375 9.18 12.97 -12.62
C GLU A 375 8.36 12.42 -13.79
N ALA A 376 8.98 11.76 -14.79
CA ALA A 376 8.26 11.09 -15.87
C ALA A 376 7.37 9.93 -15.36
N PHE A 377 7.64 9.37 -14.19
CA PHE A 377 6.86 8.29 -13.58
C PHE A 377 5.84 8.79 -12.55
N ASN A 378 5.72 10.10 -12.35
CA ASN A 378 4.71 10.66 -11.46
C ASN A 378 3.29 10.33 -11.95
N GLY A 379 2.45 9.87 -11.02
CA GLY A 379 1.02 9.64 -11.19
C GLY A 379 0.22 10.68 -10.40
N GLY A 380 -0.79 10.23 -9.65
CA GLY A 380 -1.63 11.11 -8.85
C GLY A 380 -2.41 12.14 -9.68
N LYS A 381 -2.92 13.19 -9.01
CA LYS A 381 -3.72 14.27 -9.61
C LYS A 381 -3.02 15.10 -10.70
N LYS A 382 -1.70 14.98 -10.81
CA LYS A 382 -0.83 15.77 -11.70
C LYS A 382 0.16 14.85 -12.43
N ALA A 383 -0.34 13.72 -12.92
CA ALA A 383 0.46 12.69 -13.57
C ALA A 383 1.29 13.23 -14.75
N ALA A 384 2.46 12.61 -14.98
CA ALA A 384 3.20 12.78 -16.22
C ALA A 384 2.37 12.28 -17.42
N THR A 385 2.65 12.82 -18.60
CA THR A 385 1.91 12.47 -19.82
C THR A 385 2.11 11.01 -20.22
N TYR A 386 1.15 10.46 -20.96
CA TYR A 386 1.23 9.14 -21.59
C TYR A 386 1.06 9.31 -23.11
N GLU A 387 2.01 8.82 -23.89
CA GLU A 387 1.97 8.87 -25.36
C GLU A 387 2.33 7.50 -25.94
N ARG A 388 1.33 6.80 -26.50
CA ARG A 388 1.48 5.47 -27.10
C ARG A 388 2.30 5.57 -28.40
N LEU A 389 3.42 4.85 -28.45
CA LEU A 389 4.33 4.82 -29.60
C LEU A 389 4.04 3.59 -30.46
N LYS A 390 3.81 3.77 -31.76
CA LYS A 390 3.44 2.66 -32.65
C LYS A 390 4.68 1.93 -33.20
N THR A 391 4.77 0.63 -32.92
CA THR A 391 5.90 -0.27 -33.22
C THR A 391 5.61 -1.17 -34.42
N SER A 392 6.60 -1.93 -34.88
CA SER A 392 6.38 -2.94 -35.94
C SER A 392 5.58 -4.18 -35.51
N ASP A 393 5.22 -4.33 -34.22
CA ASP A 393 4.37 -5.42 -33.72
C ASP A 393 3.52 -4.93 -32.52
N ASP A 394 2.62 -3.97 -32.78
CA ASP A 394 1.73 -3.38 -31.78
C ASP A 394 0.61 -4.29 -31.25
N LEU A 395 0.63 -5.58 -31.59
CA LEU A 395 -0.16 -6.59 -30.88
C LEU A 395 0.64 -7.25 -29.76
N SER A 396 1.97 -7.29 -29.89
CA SER A 396 2.86 -7.99 -28.95
C SER A 396 3.65 -7.04 -28.05
N ILE A 397 3.97 -5.85 -28.57
CA ILE A 397 4.79 -4.85 -27.88
C ILE A 397 3.94 -3.66 -27.47
N LEU A 398 3.94 -3.36 -26.17
CA LEU A 398 3.47 -2.09 -25.64
C LEU A 398 4.69 -1.17 -25.50
N ALA A 399 4.70 -0.08 -26.26
CA ALA A 399 5.72 0.97 -26.18
C ALA A 399 5.05 2.33 -25.96
N PHE A 400 5.50 3.10 -24.97
CA PHE A 400 5.00 4.45 -24.73
C PHE A 400 6.05 5.38 -24.14
N LYS A 401 5.91 6.67 -24.42
CA LYS A 401 6.68 7.76 -23.83
C LYS A 401 5.96 8.31 -22.61
N ARG A 402 6.75 8.72 -21.61
CA ARG A 402 6.36 9.39 -20.38
C ARG A 402 7.09 10.73 -20.30
N LYS A 403 6.40 11.82 -19.94
CA LYS A 403 7.04 13.14 -19.81
C LYS A 403 6.40 14.03 -18.74
N LYS A 404 7.23 14.67 -17.91
CA LYS A 404 6.86 15.78 -17.03
C LYS A 404 8.04 16.74 -16.90
N ASN A 405 7.77 18.05 -16.96
CA ASN A 405 8.80 19.08 -16.96
C ASN A 405 9.93 18.76 -17.98
N ASN A 406 11.17 18.62 -17.50
CA ASN A 406 12.32 18.24 -18.32
C ASN A 406 12.59 16.71 -18.33
N ALA A 407 11.92 15.94 -17.47
CA ALA A 407 12.07 14.50 -17.39
C ALA A 407 11.29 13.80 -18.51
N GLU A 408 11.97 12.93 -19.26
CA GLU A 408 11.41 12.13 -20.33
C GLU A 408 11.96 10.70 -20.27
N ALA A 409 11.07 9.72 -20.40
CA ALA A 409 11.39 8.31 -20.32
C ALA A 409 10.47 7.47 -21.22
N TYR A 410 10.84 6.22 -21.45
CA TYR A 410 10.09 5.30 -22.30
C TYR A 410 9.94 3.94 -21.61
N PHE A 411 8.75 3.36 -21.68
CA PHE A 411 8.53 1.96 -21.36
C PHE A 411 8.36 1.19 -22.67
N VAL A 412 9.04 0.04 -22.79
CA VAL A 412 8.85 -0.90 -23.91
C VAL A 412 8.85 -2.32 -23.35
N GLY A 413 7.78 -3.09 -23.56
CA GLY A 413 7.68 -4.48 -23.07
C GLY A 413 7.07 -5.44 -24.09
N ASN A 414 7.59 -6.66 -24.13
CA ASN A 414 7.05 -7.78 -24.90
C ASN A 414 6.06 -8.58 -24.06
N PHE A 415 4.77 -8.43 -24.34
CA PHE A 415 3.70 -9.10 -23.58
C PHE A 415 3.30 -10.43 -24.22
N THR A 416 4.28 -11.25 -24.59
CA THR A 416 4.06 -12.57 -25.19
C THR A 416 5.06 -13.61 -24.67
N LYS A 417 4.66 -14.89 -24.75
CA LYS A 417 5.50 -16.07 -24.43
C LYS A 417 6.53 -16.40 -25.53
N ALA A 418 6.75 -15.51 -26.49
CA ALA A 418 7.64 -15.71 -27.63
C ALA A 418 8.67 -14.58 -27.73
N THR A 419 9.87 -14.88 -28.24
CA THR A 419 10.84 -13.86 -28.61
C THR A 419 10.33 -13.03 -29.78
N LYS A 420 10.51 -11.71 -29.74
CA LYS A 420 10.06 -10.75 -30.75
C LYS A 420 11.22 -9.89 -31.24
N GLU A 421 11.23 -9.53 -32.52
CA GLU A 421 12.22 -8.64 -33.14
C GLU A 421 11.50 -7.45 -33.77
N VAL A 422 11.66 -6.26 -33.18
CA VAL A 422 10.79 -5.11 -33.45
C VAL A 422 11.52 -3.79 -33.66
N GLU A 423 10.94 -2.97 -34.52
CA GLU A 423 11.34 -1.59 -34.76
C GLU A 423 10.55 -0.68 -33.80
N ILE A 424 11.27 0.17 -33.06
CA ILE A 424 10.71 1.13 -32.09
C ILE A 424 10.94 2.54 -32.66
N PRO A 425 9.92 3.42 -32.74
CA PRO A 425 10.03 4.73 -33.39
C PRO A 425 10.68 5.79 -32.48
N VAL A 426 11.81 5.45 -31.86
CA VAL A 426 12.56 6.30 -30.92
C VAL A 426 14.03 6.33 -31.35
N THR A 427 14.66 7.49 -31.25
CA THR A 427 16.08 7.68 -31.57
C THR A 427 16.78 8.34 -30.39
N GLY A 428 17.91 7.76 -29.94
CA GLY A 428 18.70 8.28 -28.82
C GLY A 428 19.55 7.21 -28.14
N THR A 429 20.35 7.64 -27.16
CA THR A 429 21.11 6.76 -26.27
C THR A 429 20.54 6.87 -24.87
N PHE A 430 20.07 5.75 -24.34
CA PHE A 430 19.35 5.66 -23.08
C PHE A 430 20.07 4.75 -22.09
N LYS A 431 19.70 4.87 -20.81
CA LYS A 431 20.01 3.87 -19.78
C LYS A 431 18.74 3.07 -19.49
N ASN A 432 18.81 1.73 -19.53
CA ASN A 432 17.75 0.91 -18.96
C ASN A 432 17.85 0.97 -17.43
N PHE A 433 16.84 1.53 -16.76
CA PHE A 433 16.86 1.81 -15.33
C PHE A 433 17.07 0.53 -14.50
N MET A 434 16.45 -0.59 -14.91
CA MET A 434 16.39 -1.81 -14.10
C MET A 434 17.73 -2.56 -13.98
N ASN A 435 18.64 -2.41 -14.93
CA ASN A 435 19.95 -3.09 -14.94
C ASN A 435 21.16 -2.16 -15.22
N GLY A 436 20.92 -0.92 -15.61
CA GLY A 436 21.96 0.07 -15.91
C GLY A 436 22.60 -0.04 -17.30
N GLU A 437 22.15 -0.95 -18.15
CA GLU A 437 22.68 -1.14 -19.51
C GLU A 437 22.40 0.07 -20.41
N GLU A 438 23.35 0.35 -21.32
CA GLU A 438 23.16 1.34 -22.37
C GLU A 438 22.34 0.76 -23.52
N VAL A 439 21.27 1.45 -23.92
CA VAL A 439 20.41 1.07 -25.03
C VAL A 439 20.43 2.19 -26.07
N ILE A 440 20.98 1.89 -27.25
CA ILE A 440 20.99 2.80 -28.40
C ILE A 440 19.81 2.45 -29.30
N LEU A 441 18.96 3.43 -29.58
CA LEU A 441 17.86 3.34 -30.54
C LEU A 441 18.13 4.29 -31.72
N ASP A 442 17.90 3.84 -32.95
CA ASP A 442 18.08 4.63 -34.18
C ASP A 442 16.75 4.90 -34.93
N GLY A 443 15.63 4.43 -34.37
CA GLY A 443 14.29 4.50 -34.96
C GLY A 443 13.98 3.47 -36.05
N LYS A 444 14.88 2.52 -36.37
CA LYS A 444 14.78 1.65 -37.56
C LYS A 444 15.32 0.22 -37.38
N SER A 445 16.34 0.04 -36.55
CA SER A 445 16.96 -1.26 -36.28
C SER A 445 16.03 -2.13 -35.44
N LYS A 446 15.95 -3.42 -35.78
CA LYS A 446 15.16 -4.38 -35.02
C LYS A 446 15.86 -4.80 -33.73
N ILE A 447 15.15 -4.67 -32.62
CA ILE A 447 15.63 -5.05 -31.30
C ILE A 447 14.91 -6.31 -30.86
N LYS A 448 15.69 -7.26 -30.33
CA LYS A 448 15.24 -8.58 -29.92
C LYS A 448 14.84 -8.59 -28.45
N PHE A 449 13.54 -8.71 -28.19
CA PHE A 449 12.99 -8.90 -26.85
C PHE A 449 12.70 -10.38 -26.63
N GLN A 450 13.21 -10.93 -25.53
CA GLN A 450 12.82 -12.26 -25.04
C GLN A 450 11.37 -12.27 -24.53
N PRO A 451 10.76 -13.45 -24.31
CA PRO A 451 9.44 -13.54 -23.67
C PRO A 451 9.40 -12.69 -22.39
N TRP A 452 8.35 -11.89 -22.23
CA TRP A 452 8.11 -11.02 -21.07
C TRP A 452 9.17 -9.94 -20.79
N GLN A 453 10.22 -9.81 -21.62
CA GLN A 453 11.27 -8.80 -21.43
C GLN A 453 10.72 -7.39 -21.62
N TYR A 454 11.14 -6.47 -20.74
CA TYR A 454 10.84 -5.05 -20.82
C TYR A 454 12.08 -4.20 -20.55
N TYR A 455 12.03 -2.94 -21.00
CA TYR A 455 13.00 -1.89 -20.70
C TYR A 455 12.28 -0.66 -20.16
N ILE A 456 12.89 -0.02 -19.15
CA ILE A 456 12.52 1.31 -18.67
C ILE A 456 13.67 2.24 -19.05
N LEU A 457 13.53 2.89 -20.20
CA LEU A 457 14.58 3.70 -20.80
C LEU A 457 14.49 5.15 -20.31
N VAL A 458 15.52 5.60 -19.59
CA VAL A 458 15.67 6.99 -19.16
C VAL A 458 16.78 7.67 -19.96
N GLN A 459 16.70 8.99 -20.13
CA GLN A 459 17.81 9.79 -20.66
C GLN A 459 19.03 9.70 -19.74
N LYS A 460 20.23 9.96 -20.29
CA LYS A 460 21.52 9.88 -19.60
C LYS A 460 21.92 11.17 -18.89
#